data_AF-A0A7M4FBZ0-F1
#
_entry.id   AF-A0A7M4FBZ0-F1
#
_cell.length_a   1.000
_cell.length_b   1.000
_cell.length_c   1.000
_cell.angle_alpha   90.00
_cell.angle_beta   90.00
_cell.angle_gamma   90.00
#
_symmetry.space_group_name_H-M   'P 1'
#
loop_
_entity.id
_entity.type
_entity.pdbx_description
1 polymer ?
#
loop_
_entity_poly.entity_id
_entity_poly.type
_entity_poly.pdbx_seq_one_letter_code
_entity_poly.pdbx_strand_id
1 'polypeptide(L)'
;ASFRAASQSAGAAASSQWGGMERAARGADLARGLEALPVPVRAPPPHGPAAFQYSPEHVTGAGEDIDPSEIVFPGCICPSASCTAATCSCLRHGENYNSLCINSLESAMGYARPVFECNAMCQCSESCQNRVVQRGLQFQLEVFHTDKKGWGLRTLEFIPKGRFVLAEHACWRPNLKGLSDSG
;
A
#
# COMPACT_ATOMS: atom_id res chain seq x y z
N ALA A 1 -31.94 -16.33 -23.63
CA ALA A 1 -31.76 -17.64 -24.30
C ALA A 1 -30.29 -18.02 -24.15
N SER A 2 -29.86 -18.60 -23.03
CA SER A 2 -29.93 -20.03 -22.73
C SER A 2 -29.48 -20.91 -23.90
N PHE A 3 -28.25 -21.39 -23.82
CA PHE A 3 -27.90 -22.73 -24.28
C PHE A 3 -27.15 -23.45 -23.16
N ARG A 4 -27.76 -24.52 -22.66
CA ARG A 4 -27.14 -25.59 -21.88
C ARG A 4 -27.06 -26.83 -22.77
N ALA A 5 -25.96 -27.57 -22.69
CA ALA A 5 -25.85 -29.02 -22.84
C ALA A 5 -24.60 -29.43 -22.03
N ALA A 6 -24.68 -30.18 -20.92
CA ALA A 6 -24.79 -31.65 -20.83
C ALA A 6 -23.72 -32.35 -21.68
N SER A 7 -22.94 -33.35 -21.27
CA SER A 7 -22.74 -34.12 -20.02
C SER A 7 -21.70 -35.21 -20.37
N GLN A 8 -21.16 -35.90 -19.36
CA GLN A 8 -20.50 -37.23 -19.40
C GLN A 8 -18.97 -37.28 -19.46
N SER A 9 -18.50 -38.45 -19.06
CA SER A 9 -17.49 -38.72 -18.04
C SER A 9 -16.40 -39.69 -18.54
N ALA A 10 -15.30 -39.70 -17.78
CA ALA A 10 -14.35 -40.79 -17.57
C ALA A 10 -13.32 -41.09 -18.69
N GLY A 11 -12.05 -40.86 -18.32
CA GLY A 11 -10.86 -41.46 -18.91
C GLY A 11 -9.70 -41.30 -17.93
N ALA A 12 -9.33 -42.37 -17.24
CA ALA A 12 -8.26 -42.41 -16.26
C ALA A 12 -6.90 -42.65 -16.94
N ALA A 13 -5.84 -41.95 -16.51
CA ALA A 13 -4.46 -42.43 -16.56
C ALA A 13 -3.53 -41.62 -15.66
N ALA A 14 -3.13 -42.29 -14.57
CA ALA A 14 -1.88 -42.31 -13.80
C ALA A 14 -0.82 -41.18 -13.85
N SER A 15 -0.19 -41.06 -12.67
CA SER A 15 1.14 -40.49 -12.36
C SER A 15 1.26 -38.97 -12.44
N SER A 16 1.93 -38.27 -11.54
CA SER A 16 2.85 -38.65 -10.47
C SER A 16 3.19 -37.38 -9.68
N GLN A 17 3.43 -37.49 -8.38
CA GLN A 17 4.21 -36.51 -7.59
C GLN A 17 3.75 -35.04 -7.66
N TRP A 18 2.56 -34.74 -7.13
CA TRP A 18 2.23 -33.37 -6.67
C TRP A 18 2.18 -33.30 -5.14
N GLY A 19 2.96 -34.16 -4.49
CA GLY A 19 3.26 -34.07 -3.06
C GLY A 19 4.69 -33.59 -2.88
N GLY A 20 4.87 -32.36 -2.38
CA GLY A 20 6.11 -32.01 -1.70
C GLY A 20 7.03 -30.95 -2.32
N MET A 21 6.52 -29.97 -3.07
CA MET A 21 7.40 -28.88 -3.56
C MET A 21 6.74 -27.49 -3.64
N GLU A 22 5.85 -27.16 -2.69
CA GLU A 22 5.28 -25.80 -2.55
C GLU A 22 5.38 -25.25 -1.12
N ARG A 23 6.42 -25.66 -0.38
CA ARG A 23 7.00 -24.84 0.69
C ARG A 23 8.37 -24.33 0.25
N ALA A 24 8.40 -23.59 -0.86
CA ALA A 24 9.46 -22.59 -0.99
C ALA A 24 9.33 -21.72 0.27
N ALA A 25 10.40 -21.66 1.08
CA ALA A 25 10.42 -20.92 2.33
C ALA A 25 9.74 -19.56 2.11
N ARG A 26 8.62 -19.30 2.80
CA ARG A 26 8.02 -17.96 2.82
C ARG A 26 9.16 -17.05 3.26
N GLY A 27 9.65 -16.22 2.34
CA GLY A 27 10.75 -15.31 2.61
C GLY A 27 10.42 -14.42 3.79
N ALA A 28 11.45 -13.89 4.46
CA ALA A 28 11.26 -12.98 5.58
C ALA A 28 10.26 -11.87 5.22
N ASP A 29 9.35 -11.56 6.15
CA ASP A 29 8.47 -10.40 6.02
C ASP A 29 9.28 -9.13 6.24
N LEU A 30 9.41 -8.33 5.18
CA LEU A 30 10.14 -7.07 5.20
C LEU A 30 9.55 -6.08 6.21
N ALA A 31 8.22 -6.06 6.33
CA ALA A 31 7.49 -5.17 7.21
C ALA A 31 7.51 -5.65 8.67
N ARG A 32 7.94 -6.89 8.94
CA ARG A 32 7.99 -7.49 10.29
C ARG A 32 6.66 -7.36 11.05
N GLY A 33 5.53 -7.50 10.35
CA GLY A 33 4.19 -7.36 10.92
C GLY A 33 3.74 -5.91 11.22
N LEU A 34 4.49 -4.89 10.77
CA LEU A 34 4.09 -3.49 10.91
C LEU A 34 3.01 -3.05 9.90
N GLU A 35 2.78 -3.87 8.87
CA GLU A 35 1.70 -3.68 7.89
C GLU A 35 0.56 -4.68 8.14
N ALA A 36 -0.64 -4.34 7.66
CA ALA A 36 -1.80 -5.24 7.76
C ALA A 36 -1.62 -6.57 6.98
N LEU A 37 -0.76 -6.55 5.95
CA LEU A 37 -0.41 -7.72 5.14
C LEU A 37 1.12 -7.89 5.13
N PRO A 38 1.63 -9.14 5.20
CA PRO A 38 3.08 -9.37 5.15
C PRO A 38 3.64 -9.00 3.78
N VAL A 39 4.88 -8.54 3.73
CA VAL A 39 5.61 -8.21 2.50
C VAL A 39 6.80 -9.17 2.35
N PRO A 40 6.60 -10.38 1.79
CA PRO A 40 7.66 -11.36 1.63
C PRO A 40 8.78 -10.88 0.70
N VAL A 41 10.01 -11.29 1.03
CA VAL A 41 11.20 -11.07 0.20
C VAL A 41 11.59 -12.34 -0.55
N ARG A 42 11.58 -12.29 -1.88
CA ARG A 42 12.12 -13.32 -2.77
C ARG A 42 13.54 -12.99 -3.18
N ALA A 43 14.49 -13.54 -2.43
CA ALA A 43 15.93 -13.36 -2.65
C ALA A 43 16.52 -14.48 -3.51
N PRO A 44 17.34 -14.19 -4.54
CA PRO A 44 18.23 -15.18 -5.13
C PRO A 44 19.35 -15.51 -4.12
N PRO A 45 19.70 -16.79 -3.89
CA PRO A 45 20.81 -17.14 -3.01
C PRO A 45 22.13 -16.55 -3.54
N PRO A 46 23.06 -16.06 -2.69
CA PRO A 46 23.02 -15.94 -1.23
C PRO A 46 22.59 -14.54 -0.70
N HIS A 47 22.01 -13.67 -1.54
CA HIS A 47 21.89 -12.23 -1.22
C HIS A 47 20.45 -11.79 -0.93
N GLY A 48 20.18 -11.37 0.31
CA GLY A 48 19.00 -10.59 0.68
C GLY A 48 19.20 -9.09 0.44
N PRO A 49 18.14 -8.26 0.57
CA PRO A 49 18.29 -6.81 0.50
C PRO A 49 19.21 -6.34 1.63
N ALA A 50 19.94 -5.24 1.39
CA ALA A 50 20.76 -4.62 2.43
C ALA A 50 19.92 -4.34 3.68
N ALA A 51 20.49 -4.48 4.87
CA ALA A 51 19.76 -4.21 6.10
C ALA A 51 19.31 -2.75 6.15
N PHE A 52 18.03 -2.53 6.45
CA PHE A 52 17.45 -1.22 6.74
C PHE A 52 16.34 -1.38 7.78
N GLN A 53 15.93 -0.26 8.38
CA GLN A 53 14.79 -0.21 9.29
C GLN A 53 13.54 0.17 8.50
N TYR A 54 12.56 -0.75 8.46
CA TYR A 54 11.25 -0.49 7.89
C TYR A 54 10.40 0.34 8.87
N SER A 55 9.62 1.30 8.34
CA SER A 55 8.63 2.05 9.10
C SER A 55 7.37 2.23 8.24
N PRO A 56 6.17 1.88 8.75
CA PRO A 56 4.90 2.12 8.04
C PRO A 56 4.50 3.60 8.04
N GLU A 57 5.14 4.42 8.89
CA GLU A 57 4.85 5.84 9.07
C GLU A 57 6.09 6.69 8.76
N HIS A 58 5.86 7.97 8.48
CA HIS A 58 6.94 8.94 8.33
C HIS A 58 7.70 9.09 9.65
N VAL A 59 9.03 9.10 9.56
CA VAL A 59 9.92 9.35 10.71
C VAL A 59 10.57 10.72 10.55
N THR A 60 10.62 11.50 11.63
CA THR A 60 11.30 12.79 11.66
C THR A 60 12.80 12.62 11.39
N GLY A 61 13.33 13.39 10.45
CA GLY A 61 14.77 13.51 10.24
C GLY A 61 15.44 14.37 11.33
N ALA A 62 16.74 14.19 11.54
CA ALA A 62 17.47 15.04 12.49
C ALA A 62 17.48 16.51 12.03
N GLY A 63 16.99 17.41 12.89
CA GLY A 63 16.95 18.86 12.63
C GLY A 63 15.68 19.35 11.93
N GLU A 64 14.67 18.49 11.74
CA GLU A 64 13.35 18.88 11.28
C GLU A 64 12.47 19.30 12.49
N ASP A 65 11.83 20.46 12.38
CA ASP A 65 10.98 21.03 13.45
C ASP A 65 9.52 20.57 13.36
N ILE A 66 9.13 19.89 12.27
CA ILE A 66 7.76 19.45 12.04
C ILE A 66 7.67 17.94 12.24
N ASP A 67 6.94 17.53 13.28
CA ASP A 67 6.56 16.15 13.47
C ASP A 67 5.43 15.78 12.50
N PRO A 68 5.65 14.88 11.52
CA PRO A 68 4.64 14.50 10.54
C PRO A 68 3.47 13.73 11.18
N SER A 69 3.59 13.27 12.43
CA SER A 69 2.51 12.65 13.19
C SER A 69 1.60 13.66 13.90
N GLU A 70 1.98 14.94 13.95
CA GLU A 70 1.15 15.97 14.55
C GLU A 70 -0.13 16.22 13.75
N ILE A 71 -1.27 16.20 14.46
CA ILE A 71 -2.57 16.48 13.86
C ILE A 71 -2.75 17.99 13.71
N VAL A 72 -2.50 18.51 12.50
CA VAL A 72 -2.62 19.95 12.20
C VAL A 72 -4.04 20.35 11.77
N PHE A 73 -4.86 19.40 11.31
CA PHE A 73 -6.19 19.68 10.73
C PHE A 73 -7.34 19.34 11.70
N PRO A 74 -8.28 20.27 11.95
CA PRO A 74 -9.33 20.11 12.97
C PRO A 74 -10.43 19.09 12.61
N GLY A 75 -10.40 18.55 11.39
CA GLY A 75 -11.40 17.59 10.92
C GLY A 75 -12.76 18.20 10.56
N CYS A 76 -13.73 17.35 10.24
CA CYS A 76 -15.11 17.72 9.94
C CYS A 76 -16.06 17.31 11.07
N ILE A 77 -17.21 17.99 11.16
CA ILE A 77 -18.28 17.70 12.14
C ILE A 77 -19.43 16.88 11.53
N CYS A 78 -19.18 16.17 10.42
CA CYS A 78 -20.22 15.42 9.73
C CYS A 78 -20.66 14.21 10.59
N PRO A 79 -21.93 14.12 11.01
CA PRO A 79 -22.41 12.97 11.81
C PRO A 79 -22.74 11.74 10.95
N SER A 80 -22.55 11.83 9.63
CA SER A 80 -22.91 10.79 8.68
C SER A 80 -21.90 9.63 8.69
N ALA A 81 -22.37 8.45 8.27
CA ALA A 81 -21.51 7.28 8.07
C ALA A 81 -20.44 7.51 6.99
N SER A 82 -20.70 8.39 6.02
CA SER A 82 -19.75 8.79 4.99
C SER A 82 -19.94 10.25 4.61
N CYS A 83 -18.83 10.95 4.40
CA CYS A 83 -18.82 12.35 3.99
C CYS A 83 -19.14 12.49 2.50
N THR A 84 -19.76 13.62 2.13
CA THR A 84 -19.98 14.01 0.74
C THR A 84 -19.47 15.43 0.47
N ALA A 85 -19.10 15.72 -0.77
CA ALA A 85 -18.59 17.03 -1.19
C ALA A 85 -19.59 18.18 -0.96
N ALA A 86 -20.89 17.87 -0.88
CA ALA A 86 -21.93 18.87 -0.62
C ALA A 86 -21.88 19.42 0.82
N THR A 87 -21.33 18.67 1.78
CA THR A 87 -21.48 18.99 3.21
C THR A 87 -20.17 18.95 4.01
N CYS A 88 -19.16 18.25 3.53
CA CYS A 88 -17.94 18.00 4.29
C CYS A 88 -16.83 19.02 4.01
N SER A 89 -16.27 19.60 5.07
CA SER A 89 -15.12 20.52 4.99
C SER A 89 -13.84 19.88 4.46
N CYS A 90 -13.67 18.56 4.59
CA CYS A 90 -12.53 17.82 4.03
C CYS A 90 -12.65 17.64 2.50
N LEU A 91 -13.85 17.80 1.93
CA LEU A 91 -14.15 17.57 0.50
C LEU A 91 -14.44 18.88 -0.25
N ARG A 92 -13.88 20.01 0.22
CA ARG A 92 -14.05 21.34 -0.41
C ARG A 92 -13.63 21.39 -1.88
N HIS A 93 -12.75 20.50 -2.31
CA HIS A 93 -12.26 20.40 -3.68
C HIS A 93 -12.91 19.26 -4.48
N GLY A 94 -14.02 18.71 -3.99
CA GLY A 94 -14.72 17.58 -4.59
C GLY A 94 -14.41 16.24 -3.93
N GLU A 95 -15.12 15.20 -4.37
CA GLU A 95 -14.93 13.82 -3.89
C GLU A 95 -13.52 13.32 -4.23
N ASN A 96 -12.75 12.91 -3.22
CA ASN A 96 -11.42 12.36 -3.44
C ASN A 96 -11.48 10.95 -4.05
N TYR A 97 -12.43 10.15 -3.58
CA TYR A 97 -12.56 8.75 -3.92
C TYR A 97 -13.99 8.40 -4.34
N ASN A 98 -14.12 7.40 -5.18
CA ASN A 98 -15.37 6.70 -5.45
C ASN A 98 -15.10 5.21 -5.34
N SER A 99 -15.81 4.52 -4.45
CA SER A 99 -15.67 3.06 -4.27
C SER A 99 -14.22 2.63 -4.02
N LEU A 100 -13.50 3.36 -3.16
CA LEU A 100 -12.07 3.18 -2.82
C LEU A 100 -11.07 3.44 -3.95
N CYS A 101 -11.53 3.93 -5.11
CA CYS A 101 -10.68 4.37 -6.20
C CYS A 101 -10.54 5.89 -6.20
N ILE A 102 -9.33 6.40 -6.45
CA ILE A 102 -9.08 7.84 -6.58
C ILE A 102 -9.83 8.39 -7.80
N ASN A 103 -10.56 9.49 -7.60
CA ASN A 103 -11.16 10.26 -8.69
C ASN A 103 -10.08 11.06 -9.43
N SER A 104 -10.39 11.55 -10.64
CA SER A 104 -9.48 12.45 -11.34
C SER A 104 -9.07 13.62 -10.44
N LEU A 105 -7.76 13.89 -10.39
CA LEU A 105 -7.17 15.01 -9.66
C LEU A 105 -6.96 16.23 -10.55
N GLU A 106 -7.28 16.10 -11.85
CA GLU A 106 -7.19 17.18 -12.81
C GLU A 106 -8.31 18.18 -12.56
N SER A 107 -7.92 19.41 -12.21
CA SER A 107 -8.83 20.55 -12.22
C SER A 107 -9.07 21.01 -13.65
N ALA A 108 -10.24 21.63 -13.90
CA ALA A 108 -10.53 22.33 -15.14
C ALA A 108 -9.48 23.41 -15.51
N MET A 109 -8.68 23.84 -14.53
CA MET A 109 -7.61 24.83 -14.70
C MET A 109 -6.22 24.24 -14.98
N GLY A 110 -6.09 22.91 -15.12
CA GLY A 110 -4.82 22.25 -15.42
C GLY A 110 -3.85 22.09 -14.24
N TYR A 111 -4.28 22.44 -13.03
CA TYR A 111 -3.52 22.20 -11.79
C TYR A 111 -4.07 20.99 -11.02
N ALA A 112 -3.22 20.34 -10.24
CA ALA A 112 -3.65 19.27 -9.33
C ALA A 112 -4.43 19.87 -8.15
N ARG A 113 -5.61 19.31 -7.86
CA ARG A 113 -6.35 19.66 -6.64
C ARG A 113 -5.71 18.98 -5.42
N PRO A 114 -5.69 19.60 -4.23
CA PRO A 114 -5.23 18.93 -3.03
C PRO A 114 -6.23 17.85 -2.58
N VAL A 115 -5.71 16.79 -1.96
CA VAL A 115 -6.48 15.69 -1.35
C VAL A 115 -6.39 15.81 0.16
N PHE A 116 -7.54 15.94 0.82
CA PHE A 116 -7.65 15.90 2.28
C PHE A 116 -8.53 14.73 2.69
N GLU A 117 -7.96 13.75 3.38
CA GLU A 117 -8.74 12.68 3.99
C GLU A 117 -9.45 13.18 5.27
N CYS A 118 -10.55 12.52 5.62
CA CYS A 118 -11.08 12.64 6.97
C CYS A 118 -10.05 12.03 7.95
N ASN A 119 -9.88 12.63 9.11
CA ASN A 119 -8.83 12.27 10.07
C ASN A 119 -9.41 11.91 11.44
N ALA A 120 -8.54 11.64 12.41
CA ALA A 120 -8.94 11.28 13.79
C ALA A 120 -9.79 12.35 14.51
N MET A 121 -9.76 13.62 14.05
CA MET A 121 -10.58 14.70 14.61
C MET A 121 -11.96 14.81 13.94
N CYS A 122 -12.22 14.04 12.89
CA CYS A 122 -13.52 14.05 12.21
C CYS A 122 -14.56 13.24 12.99
N GLN A 123 -15.79 13.74 13.08
CA GLN A 123 -16.93 13.02 13.71
C GLN A 123 -17.53 11.94 12.81
N CYS A 124 -17.17 11.90 11.53
CA CYS A 124 -17.64 10.87 10.61
C CYS A 124 -16.98 9.51 10.90
N SER A 125 -17.69 8.43 10.58
CA SER A 125 -17.26 7.05 10.81
C SER A 125 -15.86 6.74 10.28
N GLU A 126 -15.15 5.80 10.92
CA GLU A 126 -13.93 5.17 10.40
C GLU A 126 -14.14 4.49 9.04
N SER A 127 -15.39 4.09 8.74
CA SER A 127 -15.77 3.55 7.44
C SER A 127 -15.99 4.60 6.35
N CYS A 128 -15.84 5.90 6.65
CA CYS A 128 -16.06 6.99 5.71
C CYS A 128 -15.26 6.78 4.41
N GLN A 129 -15.89 7.03 3.26
CA GLN A 129 -15.24 6.83 1.95
C GLN A 129 -14.04 7.76 1.73
N ASN A 130 -13.96 8.86 2.48
CA ASN A 130 -12.84 9.79 2.46
C ASN A 130 -11.68 9.39 3.40
N ARG A 131 -11.58 8.09 3.72
CA ARG A 131 -10.49 7.48 4.49
C ARG A 131 -9.97 6.28 3.69
N VAL A 132 -8.95 6.42 2.85
CA VAL A 132 -8.44 5.36 1.97
C VAL A 132 -6.96 5.09 2.22
N VAL A 133 -6.12 6.12 2.11
CA VAL A 133 -4.66 6.04 2.33
C VAL A 133 -4.36 5.63 3.76
N GLN A 134 -5.06 6.24 4.73
CA GLN A 134 -4.89 5.91 6.15
C GLN A 134 -5.25 4.46 6.52
N ARG A 135 -5.89 3.69 5.62
CA ARG A 135 -6.17 2.26 5.83
C ARG A 135 -4.94 1.38 5.57
N GLY A 136 -3.83 1.97 5.12
CA GLY A 136 -2.58 1.26 4.88
C GLY A 136 -2.66 0.27 3.72
N LEU A 137 -1.72 -0.68 3.70
CA LEU A 137 -1.59 -1.69 2.65
C LEU A 137 -2.83 -2.59 2.55
N GLN A 138 -3.43 -2.66 1.35
CA GLN A 138 -4.64 -3.46 1.07
C GLN A 138 -4.43 -4.59 0.06
N PHE A 139 -3.19 -4.78 -0.43
CA PHE A 139 -2.87 -5.75 -1.46
C PHE A 139 -1.63 -6.56 -1.08
N GLN A 140 -1.58 -7.81 -1.53
CA GLN A 140 -0.45 -8.69 -1.32
C GLN A 140 0.70 -8.31 -2.26
N LEU A 141 1.77 -7.77 -1.68
CA LEU A 141 2.97 -7.37 -2.40
C LEU A 141 4.13 -8.34 -2.12
N GLU A 142 5.13 -8.34 -3.00
CA GLU A 142 6.37 -9.11 -2.84
C GLU A 142 7.56 -8.27 -3.32
N VAL A 143 8.62 -8.25 -2.51
CA VAL A 143 9.92 -7.71 -2.92
C VAL A 143 10.70 -8.81 -3.65
N PHE A 144 11.19 -8.51 -4.84
CA PHE A 144 11.90 -9.48 -5.68
C PHE A 144 13.12 -8.86 -6.34
N HIS A 145 14.10 -9.70 -6.69
CA HIS A 145 15.25 -9.27 -7.47
C HIS A 145 14.93 -9.29 -8.97
N THR A 146 15.16 -8.16 -9.65
CA THR A 146 15.00 -8.02 -11.10
C THR A 146 16.31 -8.34 -11.82
N ASP A 147 16.25 -8.70 -13.09
CA ASP A 147 17.44 -9.08 -13.86
C ASP A 147 18.44 -7.93 -14.08
N LYS A 148 17.96 -6.68 -14.13
CA LYS A 148 18.74 -5.52 -14.59
C LYS A 148 18.64 -4.26 -13.72
N LYS A 149 17.74 -4.24 -12.73
CA LYS A 149 17.43 -3.02 -11.95
C LYS A 149 17.58 -3.21 -10.43
N GLY A 150 18.15 -4.34 -9.99
CA GLY A 150 18.24 -4.68 -8.57
C GLY A 150 16.88 -5.05 -7.99
N TRP A 151 16.59 -4.61 -6.76
CA TRP A 151 15.34 -4.93 -6.07
C TRP A 151 14.13 -4.17 -6.66
N GLY A 152 13.02 -4.87 -6.80
CA GLY A 152 11.74 -4.32 -7.22
C GLY A 152 10.61 -4.78 -6.30
N LEU A 153 9.48 -4.10 -6.41
CA LEU A 153 8.23 -4.44 -5.75
C LEU A 153 7.21 -4.86 -6.82
N ARG A 154 6.51 -5.97 -6.59
CA ARG A 154 5.40 -6.41 -7.46
C ARG A 154 4.19 -6.79 -6.63
N THR A 155 3.02 -6.70 -7.25
CA THR A 155 1.80 -7.27 -6.69
C THR A 155 1.71 -8.77 -7.00
N LEU A 156 1.14 -9.54 -6.08
CA LEU A 156 0.80 -10.95 -6.26
C LEU A 156 -0.66 -11.14 -6.69
N GLU A 157 -1.42 -10.06 -6.78
CA GLU A 157 -2.83 -10.06 -7.18
C GLU A 157 -3.19 -8.89 -8.10
N PHE A 158 -4.38 -8.95 -8.70
CA PHE A 158 -4.88 -7.89 -9.58
C PHE A 158 -5.25 -6.63 -8.77
N ILE A 159 -4.76 -5.46 -9.21
CA ILE A 159 -5.08 -4.17 -8.62
C ILE A 159 -5.96 -3.38 -9.60
N PRO A 160 -7.25 -3.13 -9.29
CA PRO A 160 -8.09 -2.27 -10.10
C PRO A 160 -7.52 -0.86 -10.25
N LYS A 161 -7.72 -0.24 -11.41
CA LYS A 161 -7.28 1.14 -11.68
C LYS A 161 -7.81 2.09 -10.61
N GLY A 162 -6.91 2.93 -10.09
CA GLY A 162 -7.23 3.97 -9.11
C GLY A 162 -7.23 3.53 -7.65
N ARG A 163 -7.01 2.24 -7.36
CA ARG A 163 -6.86 1.77 -5.98
C ARG A 163 -5.53 2.23 -5.39
N PHE A 164 -5.58 2.60 -4.11
CA PHE A 164 -4.37 2.87 -3.33
C PHE A 164 -3.54 1.59 -3.15
N VAL A 165 -2.23 1.66 -3.40
CA VAL A 165 -1.33 0.50 -3.36
C VAL A 165 -0.54 0.47 -2.05
N LEU A 166 0.34 1.46 -1.86
CA LEU A 166 1.10 1.68 -0.62
C LEU A 166 1.45 3.16 -0.51
N ALA A 167 1.80 3.60 0.69
CA ALA A 167 2.36 4.94 0.91
C ALA A 167 3.82 4.98 0.47
N GLU A 168 4.32 6.18 0.17
CA GLU A 168 5.76 6.37 0.02
C GLU A 168 6.41 6.31 1.40
N HIS A 169 7.44 5.48 1.55
CA HIS A 169 8.21 5.41 2.79
C HIS A 169 9.62 5.93 2.52
N ALA A 170 9.92 7.14 2.98
CA ALA A 170 11.28 7.66 2.98
C ALA A 170 12.03 7.15 4.22
N CYS A 171 13.00 6.26 4.01
CA CYS A 171 13.94 5.88 5.07
C CYS A 171 14.95 7.01 5.27
N TRP A 172 14.95 7.63 6.45
CA TRP A 172 16.03 8.55 6.83
C TRP A 172 17.31 7.73 7.05
N ARG A 173 18.34 8.00 6.25
CA ARG A 173 19.70 7.57 6.55
C ARG A 173 20.43 8.71 7.26
N PRO A 174 20.70 8.63 8.57
CA PRO A 174 21.70 9.50 9.17
C PRO A 174 23.00 9.33 8.39
N ASN A 175 23.63 10.45 8.03
CA ASN A 175 24.97 10.54 7.47
C ASN A 175 25.86 9.31 7.76
N LEU A 176 26.24 8.57 6.72
CA LEU A 176 27.45 7.73 6.73
C LEU A 176 28.69 8.65 6.73
N LYS A 177 28.90 9.42 7.80
CA LYS A 177 30.22 9.95 8.15
C LYS A 177 30.82 8.98 9.15
N GLY A 178 31.59 8.01 8.66
CA GLY A 178 32.30 7.10 9.56
C GLY A 178 33.01 5.88 8.97
N LEU A 179 33.08 5.69 7.65
CA LEU A 179 33.81 4.56 7.04
C LEU A 179 34.72 5.02 5.87
N SER A 180 35.78 5.74 6.25
CA SER A 180 37.09 5.94 5.57
C SER A 180 37.77 7.07 6.36
N ASP A 181 38.89 6.94 7.08
CA ASP A 181 40.15 6.28 6.73
C ASP A 181 40.89 5.78 7.98
N SER A 182 41.33 4.52 7.92
CA SER A 182 42.55 4.00 8.56
C SER A 182 42.97 2.86 7.62
N GLY A 183 43.99 3.02 6.79
CA GLY A 183 45.36 3.29 7.20
C GLY A 183 46.03 1.94 7.35
#